data_AF-A0A961ZD83-F1
#
_entry.id   AF-A0A961ZD83-F1
#
_cell.length_a   1.000
_cell.length_b   1.000
_cell.length_c   1.000
_cell.angle_alpha   90.00
_cell.angle_beta   90.00
_cell.angle_gamma   90.00
#
_symmetry.space_group_name_H-M   'P 1'
#
loop_
_entity.id
_entity.type
_entity.pdbx_description
1 polymer ?
#
loop_
_entity_poly.entity_id
_entity_poly.type
_entity_poly.pdbx_seq_one_letter_code
_entity_poly.pdbx_strand_id
1 'polypeptide(L)'
;MEKAQAIELQAKHFVKQADAWGSSCAYVIACSKAKSLTPVPAGELYTSSRFRNQLKIAKHFSDQVFVLSAKYGILGLDETVAPYDVTFPNGIFAAGAKIPNLRRLEKFQRVVSFGGGNYSEILERHLAPTSHLVIPFKHLNSFDTARWGRVLQDLIYRRETASEFYGVIQSFVDQNGIHSFESFTSLQNLPRRGVYFFFDPDEETKWSGSVPRIVRIGTHAVSIGSKSTLRTRLRAHFGQKDRSGNHRASIFRLHVGNALIQSRSLSERYPNWGQGMSASKEIRAAERSLEIEVSEYLGRLLMTYVELSDLPGKQSQRSQLENSAINFLGADMIPIDEPSPNWLGRMALPKQIRETGLWNIQHNGLKFDRTALKNIVNIAENPILRDV
;
A
#
# COMPACT_ATOMS: atom_id res chain seq x y z
N MET A 1 -18.28 11.46 11.80
CA MET A 1 -16.97 11.20 11.16
C MET A 1 -16.28 9.96 11.75
N GLU A 2 -16.32 9.78 13.07
CA GLU A 2 -15.66 8.67 13.78
C GLU A 2 -16.09 7.27 13.31
N LYS A 3 -17.39 7.01 13.13
CA LYS A 3 -17.88 5.70 12.64
C LYS A 3 -17.28 5.31 11.28
N ALA A 4 -17.21 6.25 10.35
CA ALA A 4 -16.66 6.00 9.02
C ALA A 4 -15.16 5.68 9.08
N GLN A 5 -14.41 6.39 9.92
CA GLN A 5 -12.99 6.13 10.15
C GLN A 5 -12.77 4.78 10.84
N ALA A 6 -13.62 4.40 11.79
CA ALA A 6 -13.57 3.10 12.45
C ALA A 6 -13.78 1.94 11.46
N ILE A 7 -14.74 2.07 10.53
CA ILE A 7 -14.98 1.07 9.47
C ILE A 7 -13.78 0.96 8.53
N GLU A 8 -13.19 2.09 8.13
CA GLU A 8 -12.00 2.10 7.29
C GLU A 8 -10.80 1.48 8.00
N LEU A 9 -10.62 1.75 9.30
CA LEU A 9 -9.59 1.13 10.13
C LEU A 9 -9.81 -0.39 10.28
N GLN A 10 -11.05 -0.81 10.48
CA GLN A 10 -11.43 -2.23 10.53
C GLN A 10 -11.10 -2.93 9.21
N ALA A 11 -11.37 -2.31 8.05
CA ALA A 11 -11.00 -2.84 6.75
C ALA A 11 -9.48 -2.98 6.60
N LYS A 12 -8.72 -1.98 7.04
CA LYS A 12 -7.25 -2.01 7.01
C LYS A 12 -6.67 -3.12 7.89
N HIS A 13 -7.25 -3.34 9.07
CA HIS A 13 -6.85 -4.43 9.95
C HIS A 13 -7.15 -5.79 9.31
N PHE A 14 -8.32 -5.93 8.68
CA PHE A 14 -8.69 -7.15 7.96
C PHE A 14 -7.70 -7.49 6.84
N VAL A 15 -7.23 -6.51 6.06
CA VAL A 15 -6.21 -6.73 5.01
C VAL A 15 -4.98 -7.43 5.60
N LYS A 16 -4.41 -6.84 6.67
CA LYS A 16 -3.18 -7.36 7.30
C LYS A 16 -3.37 -8.78 7.81
N GLN A 17 -4.54 -9.07 8.39
CA GLN A 17 -4.88 -10.42 8.84
C GLN A 17 -5.05 -11.40 7.67
N ALA A 18 -5.78 -10.99 6.63
CA ALA A 18 -6.05 -11.81 5.46
C ALA A 18 -4.77 -12.19 4.71
N ASP A 19 -3.85 -11.25 4.51
CA ASP A 19 -2.54 -11.53 3.92
C ASP A 19 -1.72 -12.54 4.75
N ALA A 20 -1.82 -12.47 6.09
CA ALA A 20 -1.12 -13.38 6.99
C ALA A 20 -1.72 -14.80 7.03
N TRP A 21 -2.98 -14.98 6.64
CA TRP A 21 -3.63 -16.29 6.71
C TRP A 21 -3.28 -17.21 5.53
N GLY A 22 -2.90 -16.65 4.38
CA GLY A 22 -2.53 -17.41 3.18
C GLY A 22 -3.59 -18.41 2.71
N SER A 23 -3.15 -19.53 2.13
CA SER A 23 -4.00 -20.58 1.53
C SER A 23 -4.78 -21.45 2.53
N SER A 24 -4.63 -21.21 3.84
CA SER A 24 -5.31 -21.96 4.90
C SER A 24 -6.80 -21.57 5.08
N CYS A 25 -7.28 -20.59 4.33
CA CYS A 25 -8.60 -19.97 4.49
C CYS A 25 -9.52 -20.18 3.29
N ALA A 26 -10.78 -20.49 3.58
CA ALA A 26 -11.86 -20.43 2.60
C ALA A 26 -12.65 -19.13 2.74
N TYR A 27 -13.07 -18.57 1.60
CA TYR A 27 -13.94 -17.41 1.54
C TYR A 27 -15.33 -17.83 1.05
N VAL A 28 -16.37 -17.36 1.73
CA VAL A 28 -17.76 -17.69 1.43
C VAL A 28 -18.54 -16.42 1.15
N ILE A 29 -19.19 -16.38 -0.01
CA ILE A 29 -19.97 -15.22 -0.46
C ILE A 29 -21.45 -15.61 -0.48
N ALA A 30 -22.30 -14.77 0.11
CA ALA A 30 -23.74 -15.00 0.06
C ALA A 30 -24.27 -14.77 -1.35
N CYS A 31 -25.15 -15.67 -1.80
CA CYS A 31 -25.79 -15.55 -3.09
C CYS A 31 -26.69 -14.29 -3.20
N SER A 32 -27.06 -13.88 -4.42
CA SER A 32 -27.92 -12.70 -4.65
C SER A 32 -29.19 -13.00 -5.45
N LYS A 33 -30.18 -12.10 -5.34
CA LYS A 33 -31.44 -12.20 -6.10
C LYS A 33 -31.20 -12.13 -7.61
N ALA A 34 -30.46 -11.13 -8.06
CA ALA A 34 -30.11 -10.93 -9.47
C ALA A 34 -29.19 -12.07 -9.95
N LYS A 35 -29.62 -12.72 -11.04
CA LYS A 35 -28.96 -13.89 -11.64
C LYS A 35 -28.96 -13.83 -13.16
N SER A 36 -28.11 -14.63 -13.80
CA SER A 36 -28.21 -14.97 -15.23
C SER A 36 -29.58 -15.61 -15.53
N LEU A 37 -30.02 -15.49 -16.79
CA LEU A 37 -31.23 -16.15 -17.29
C LEU A 37 -31.00 -17.60 -17.72
N THR A 38 -29.73 -18.00 -17.87
CA THR A 38 -29.34 -19.33 -18.33
C THR A 38 -28.45 -20.02 -17.28
N PRO A 39 -28.37 -21.37 -17.30
CA PRO A 39 -27.39 -22.10 -16.50
C PRO A 39 -25.96 -21.68 -16.85
N VAL A 40 -25.21 -21.28 -15.84
CA VAL A 40 -23.81 -20.84 -15.92
C VAL A 40 -23.07 -21.25 -14.63
N PRO A 41 -21.74 -21.24 -14.59
CA PRO A 41 -20.98 -21.43 -13.36
C PRO A 41 -21.45 -20.52 -12.22
N ALA A 42 -21.44 -21.01 -10.98
CA ALA A 42 -21.96 -20.27 -9.82
C ALA A 42 -21.24 -18.92 -9.58
N GLY A 43 -19.96 -18.80 -9.97
CA GLY A 43 -19.21 -17.55 -9.93
C GLY A 43 -19.72 -16.48 -10.91
N GLU A 44 -20.43 -16.89 -11.96
CA GLU A 44 -20.99 -16.03 -13.00
C GLU A 44 -22.52 -15.88 -12.87
N LEU A 45 -23.17 -16.84 -12.19
CA LEU A 45 -24.61 -16.88 -12.05
C LEU A 45 -25.17 -15.61 -11.42
N TYR A 46 -24.51 -15.05 -10.39
CA TYR A 46 -25.04 -13.92 -9.64
C TYR A 46 -24.51 -12.57 -10.15
N THR A 47 -25.42 -11.70 -10.59
CA THR A 47 -25.07 -10.50 -11.36
C THR A 47 -25.09 -9.21 -10.56
N SER A 48 -25.47 -9.25 -9.27
CA SER A 48 -25.51 -8.04 -8.44
C SER A 48 -24.11 -7.45 -8.22
N SER A 49 -24.00 -6.11 -8.20
CA SER A 49 -22.73 -5.43 -7.93
C SER A 49 -22.12 -5.84 -6.59
N ARG A 50 -22.96 -6.07 -5.56
CA ARG A 50 -22.51 -6.56 -4.25
C ARG A 50 -21.81 -7.92 -4.37
N PHE A 51 -22.43 -8.88 -5.05
CA PHE A 51 -21.85 -10.21 -5.24
C PHE A 51 -20.54 -10.14 -6.01
N ARG A 52 -20.52 -9.43 -7.15
CA ARG A 52 -19.32 -9.26 -7.98
C ARG A 52 -18.16 -8.63 -7.22
N ASN A 53 -18.45 -7.62 -6.40
CA ASN A 53 -17.46 -6.96 -5.56
C ASN A 53 -16.90 -7.90 -4.49
N GLN A 54 -17.76 -8.64 -3.79
CA GLN A 54 -17.33 -9.61 -2.78
C GLN A 54 -16.55 -10.77 -3.42
N LEU A 55 -16.92 -11.19 -4.63
CA LEU A 55 -16.19 -12.20 -5.39
C LEU A 55 -14.80 -11.73 -5.79
N LYS A 56 -14.67 -10.50 -6.31
CA LYS A 56 -13.36 -9.90 -6.61
C LYS A 56 -12.48 -9.84 -5.36
N ILE A 57 -13.04 -9.41 -4.23
CA ILE A 57 -12.31 -9.35 -2.95
C ILE A 57 -11.89 -10.73 -2.48
N ALA A 58 -12.78 -11.73 -2.51
CA ALA A 58 -12.47 -13.08 -2.04
C ALA A 58 -11.35 -13.73 -2.87
N LYS A 59 -11.45 -13.64 -4.20
CA LYS A 59 -10.45 -14.19 -5.13
C LYS A 59 -9.07 -13.55 -4.97
N HIS A 60 -9.00 -12.31 -4.49
CA HIS A 60 -7.73 -11.64 -4.23
C HIS A 60 -6.95 -12.29 -3.08
N PHE A 61 -7.65 -12.79 -2.05
CA PHE A 61 -7.00 -13.34 -0.86
C PHE A 61 -6.88 -14.87 -0.85
N SER A 62 -7.69 -15.59 -1.64
CA SER A 62 -7.66 -17.05 -1.67
C SER A 62 -8.25 -17.59 -2.97
N ASP A 63 -7.70 -18.71 -3.44
CA ASP A 63 -8.29 -19.53 -4.51
C ASP A 63 -9.47 -20.38 -4.00
N GLN A 64 -9.61 -20.53 -2.68
CA GLN A 64 -10.64 -21.35 -2.05
C GLN A 64 -11.90 -20.51 -1.79
N VAL A 65 -12.60 -20.14 -2.86
CA VAL A 65 -13.80 -19.31 -2.81
C VAL A 65 -15.06 -20.13 -3.11
N PHE A 66 -16.10 -19.94 -2.30
CA PHE A 66 -17.38 -20.63 -2.41
C PHE A 66 -18.55 -19.66 -2.39
N VAL A 67 -19.65 -20.05 -3.03
CA VAL A 67 -20.95 -19.38 -2.90
C VAL A 67 -21.82 -20.15 -1.92
N LEU A 68 -22.36 -19.44 -0.93
CA LEU A 68 -23.45 -19.95 -0.10
C LEU A 68 -24.79 -19.64 -0.78
N SER A 69 -25.32 -20.64 -1.48
CA SER A 69 -26.60 -20.64 -2.17
C SER A 69 -27.75 -20.98 -1.23
N ALA A 70 -28.83 -20.18 -1.30
CA ALA A 70 -30.06 -20.47 -0.58
C ALA A 70 -30.68 -21.84 -0.91
N LYS A 71 -30.49 -22.33 -2.15
CA LYS A 71 -31.06 -23.58 -2.65
C LYS A 71 -30.08 -24.75 -2.54
N TYR A 72 -28.83 -24.54 -2.92
CA TYR A 72 -27.86 -25.62 -3.13
C TYR A 72 -26.78 -25.70 -2.04
N GLY A 73 -26.81 -24.85 -1.02
CA GLY A 73 -25.79 -24.83 0.03
C GLY A 73 -24.46 -24.29 -0.47
N ILE A 74 -23.37 -25.00 -0.21
CA ILE A 74 -22.01 -24.59 -0.61
C ILE A 74 -21.72 -25.02 -2.05
N LEU A 75 -21.46 -24.03 -2.91
CA LEU A 75 -21.06 -24.21 -4.31
C LEU A 75 -19.63 -23.71 -4.54
N GLY A 76 -18.83 -24.47 -5.28
CA GLY A 76 -17.63 -23.99 -5.97
C GLY A 76 -18.01 -23.05 -7.10
N LEU A 77 -17.07 -22.20 -7.52
CA LEU A 77 -17.35 -21.16 -8.51
C LEU A 77 -17.60 -21.69 -9.92
N ASP A 78 -17.07 -22.87 -10.23
CA ASP A 78 -17.12 -23.57 -11.51
C ASP A 78 -18.37 -24.45 -11.68
N GLU A 79 -19.08 -24.76 -10.59
CA GLU A 79 -20.28 -25.58 -10.64
C GLU A 79 -21.40 -24.87 -11.42
N THR A 80 -21.84 -25.47 -12.53
CA THR A 80 -22.92 -24.94 -13.36
C THR A 80 -24.26 -25.13 -12.68
N VAL A 81 -25.01 -24.03 -12.52
CA VAL A 81 -26.27 -24.02 -11.79
C VAL A 81 -27.33 -23.22 -12.56
N ALA A 82 -28.52 -23.79 -12.72
CA ALA A 82 -29.66 -23.11 -13.32
C ALA A 82 -30.19 -21.98 -12.41
N PRO A 83 -30.72 -20.88 -12.97
CA PRO A 83 -31.35 -19.84 -12.17
C PRO A 83 -32.49 -20.39 -11.33
N TYR A 84 -32.66 -19.83 -10.14
CA TYR A 84 -33.66 -20.27 -9.17
C TYR A 84 -34.13 -19.09 -8.31
N ASP A 85 -35.33 -19.25 -7.76
CA ASP A 85 -35.92 -18.30 -6.81
C ASP A 85 -36.19 -19.00 -5.47
N VAL A 86 -35.17 -18.98 -4.60
CA VAL A 86 -35.25 -19.46 -3.22
C VAL A 86 -34.74 -18.35 -2.32
N THR A 87 -35.55 -17.96 -1.36
CA THR A 87 -35.31 -16.86 -0.42
C THR A 87 -35.66 -17.30 1.00
N PHE A 88 -35.20 -16.56 2.01
CA PHE A 88 -35.59 -16.78 3.40
C PHE A 88 -37.13 -16.71 3.55
N PRO A 89 -37.76 -17.61 4.33
CA PRO A 89 -37.18 -18.64 5.20
C PRO A 89 -37.02 -20.03 4.55
N ASN A 90 -37.02 -20.14 3.22
CA ASN A 90 -36.96 -21.42 2.50
C ASN A 90 -35.52 -21.90 2.24
N GLY A 91 -35.39 -23.14 1.76
CA GLY A 91 -34.10 -23.74 1.41
C GLY A 91 -33.23 -23.96 2.65
N ILE A 92 -31.97 -23.53 2.61
CA ILE A 92 -31.06 -23.65 3.77
C ILE A 92 -31.51 -22.82 4.98
N PHE A 93 -32.47 -21.91 4.82
CA PHE A 93 -33.00 -21.09 5.92
C PHE A 93 -34.15 -21.76 6.67
N ALA A 94 -34.69 -22.87 6.14
CA ALA A 94 -35.81 -23.55 6.77
C ALA A 94 -35.39 -24.14 8.12
N ALA A 95 -36.34 -24.22 9.06
CA ALA A 95 -36.08 -24.80 10.37
C ALA A 95 -35.60 -26.26 10.21
N GLY A 96 -34.48 -26.61 10.85
CA GLY A 96 -33.88 -27.94 10.77
C GLY A 96 -33.18 -28.26 9.43
N ALA A 97 -33.09 -27.31 8.49
CA ALA A 97 -32.38 -27.52 7.24
C ALA A 97 -30.87 -27.68 7.48
N LYS A 98 -30.28 -28.75 6.92
CA LYS A 98 -28.82 -28.88 6.81
C LYS A 98 -28.32 -28.03 5.65
N ILE A 99 -27.08 -27.57 5.71
CA ILE A 99 -26.41 -26.90 4.57
C ILE A 99 -25.78 -27.98 3.68
N PRO A 100 -26.25 -28.19 2.43
CA PRO A 100 -25.60 -29.12 1.51
C PRO A 100 -24.14 -28.74 1.28
N ASN A 101 -23.29 -29.76 1.18
CA ASN A 101 -21.85 -29.62 0.92
C ASN A 101 -21.05 -28.82 1.97
N LEU A 102 -21.59 -28.62 3.19
CA LEU A 102 -20.88 -27.89 4.26
C LEU A 102 -19.49 -28.42 4.57
N ARG A 103 -19.30 -29.74 4.51
CA ARG A 103 -18.00 -30.43 4.67
C ARG A 103 -16.87 -29.86 3.81
N ARG A 104 -17.18 -29.18 2.70
CA ARG A 104 -16.18 -28.49 1.87
C ARG A 104 -15.48 -27.37 2.64
N LEU A 105 -16.15 -26.77 3.63
CA LEU A 105 -15.61 -25.70 4.48
C LEU A 105 -14.94 -26.22 5.76
N GLU A 106 -15.40 -27.36 6.30
CA GLU A 106 -14.92 -27.92 7.59
C GLU A 106 -13.43 -28.31 7.58
N LYS A 107 -12.86 -28.52 6.39
CA LYS A 107 -11.42 -28.81 6.23
C LYS A 107 -10.52 -27.58 6.45
N PHE A 108 -11.09 -26.37 6.51
CA PHE A 108 -10.32 -25.14 6.66
C PHE A 108 -10.29 -24.68 8.12
N GLN A 109 -9.10 -24.30 8.59
CA GLN A 109 -8.91 -23.74 9.93
C GLN A 109 -9.71 -22.45 10.13
N ARG A 110 -9.91 -21.70 9.04
CA ARG A 110 -10.62 -20.42 9.06
C ARG A 110 -11.51 -20.28 7.83
N VAL A 111 -12.73 -19.80 8.08
CA VAL A 111 -13.72 -19.52 7.05
C VAL A 111 -14.10 -18.06 7.16
N VAL A 112 -13.89 -17.29 6.09
CA VAL A 112 -14.26 -15.88 6.03
C VAL A 112 -15.58 -15.75 5.30
N SER A 113 -16.62 -15.28 5.98
CA SER A 113 -17.93 -15.07 5.38
C SER A 113 -18.15 -13.60 5.05
N PHE A 114 -18.43 -13.34 3.77
CA PHE A 114 -18.98 -12.08 3.29
C PHE A 114 -20.53 -12.11 3.20
N GLY A 115 -21.16 -13.11 3.82
CA GLY A 115 -22.60 -13.08 4.09
C GLY A 115 -22.94 -12.06 5.18
N GLY A 116 -24.11 -11.44 5.08
CA GLY A 116 -24.69 -10.64 6.15
C GLY A 116 -26.03 -11.25 6.60
N GLY A 117 -26.44 -10.92 7.83
CA GLY A 117 -27.72 -11.37 8.41
C GLY A 117 -27.85 -12.90 8.44
N ASN A 118 -28.98 -13.39 7.91
CA ASN A 118 -29.37 -14.80 7.95
C ASN A 118 -28.30 -15.77 7.41
N TYR A 119 -27.50 -15.37 6.41
CA TYR A 119 -26.44 -16.23 5.87
C TYR A 119 -25.33 -16.50 6.88
N SER A 120 -24.96 -15.47 7.65
CA SER A 120 -23.92 -15.59 8.68
C SER A 120 -24.41 -16.40 9.87
N GLU A 121 -25.66 -16.20 10.29
CA GLU A 121 -26.29 -16.99 11.35
C GLU A 121 -26.40 -18.48 10.98
N ILE A 122 -26.65 -18.78 9.70
CA ILE A 122 -26.70 -20.16 9.22
C ILE A 122 -25.31 -20.81 9.30
N LEU A 123 -24.26 -20.10 8.89
CA LEU A 123 -22.88 -20.59 9.02
C LEU A 123 -22.46 -20.74 10.49
N GLU A 124 -22.77 -19.77 11.35
CA GLU A 124 -22.48 -19.80 12.80
C GLU A 124 -23.13 -21.01 13.48
N ARG A 125 -24.34 -21.39 13.08
CA ARG A 125 -25.06 -22.55 13.64
C ARG A 125 -24.46 -23.90 13.25
N HIS A 126 -23.83 -23.99 12.08
CA HIS A 126 -23.43 -25.28 11.51
C HIS A 126 -21.93 -25.51 11.45
N LEU A 127 -21.11 -24.47 11.35
CA LEU A 127 -19.67 -24.62 11.45
C LEU A 127 -19.29 -24.81 12.92
N ALA A 128 -18.63 -25.94 13.20
CA ALA A 128 -18.16 -26.34 14.52
C ALA A 128 -17.22 -25.29 15.17
N PRO A 129 -16.99 -25.34 16.50
CA PRO A 129 -15.99 -24.49 17.16
C PRO A 129 -14.55 -24.68 16.64
N THR A 130 -14.28 -25.68 15.79
CA THR A 130 -12.97 -26.02 15.24
C THR A 130 -12.54 -25.15 14.04
N SER A 131 -13.48 -24.52 13.33
CA SER A 131 -13.17 -23.54 12.28
C SER A 131 -13.44 -22.14 12.83
N HIS A 132 -12.43 -21.27 12.82
CA HIS A 132 -12.62 -19.87 13.18
C HIS A 132 -13.41 -19.17 12.08
N LEU A 133 -14.72 -19.05 12.27
CA LEU A 133 -15.58 -18.27 11.39
C LEU A 133 -15.31 -16.77 11.63
N VAL A 134 -14.88 -16.08 10.57
CA VAL A 134 -14.66 -14.64 10.56
C VAL A 134 -15.72 -13.99 9.72
N ILE A 135 -16.48 -13.06 10.29
CA ILE A 135 -17.50 -12.27 9.59
C ILE A 135 -17.10 -10.80 9.73
N PRO A 136 -16.28 -10.24 8.80
CA PRO A 136 -15.64 -8.94 8.99
C PRO A 136 -16.62 -7.79 9.20
N PHE A 137 -17.86 -7.93 8.74
CA PHE A 137 -18.87 -6.89 8.81
C PHE A 137 -20.17 -7.33 9.51
N LYS A 138 -20.08 -8.27 10.47
CA LYS A 138 -21.24 -8.81 11.23
C LYS A 138 -22.17 -7.71 11.76
N HIS A 139 -21.61 -6.58 12.19
CA HIS A 139 -22.34 -5.47 12.80
C HIS A 139 -22.53 -4.26 11.88
N LEU A 140 -22.21 -4.39 10.58
CA LEU A 140 -22.35 -3.30 9.63
C LEU A 140 -23.66 -3.42 8.84
N ASN A 141 -24.31 -2.29 8.61
CA ASN A 141 -25.40 -2.21 7.65
C ASN A 141 -24.86 -2.23 6.20
N SER A 142 -25.76 -2.22 5.21
CA SER A 142 -25.39 -2.28 3.79
C SER A 142 -24.49 -1.11 3.34
N PHE A 143 -24.71 0.11 3.85
CA PHE A 143 -23.91 1.27 3.50
C PHE A 143 -22.49 1.18 4.07
N ASP A 144 -22.39 0.77 5.34
CA ASP A 144 -21.11 0.58 6.03
C ASP A 144 -20.31 -0.59 5.42
N THR A 145 -20.99 -1.65 4.99
CA THR A 145 -20.37 -2.77 4.24
C THR A 145 -19.83 -2.31 2.89
N ALA A 146 -20.56 -1.44 2.18
CA ALA A 146 -20.09 -0.87 0.92
C ALA A 146 -18.86 0.04 1.11
N ARG A 147 -18.82 0.82 2.20
CA ARG A 147 -17.64 1.62 2.59
C ARG A 147 -16.44 0.72 2.89
N TRP A 148 -16.65 -0.33 3.68
CA TRP A 148 -15.62 -1.31 3.99
C TRP A 148 -15.06 -1.97 2.72
N GLY A 149 -15.94 -2.39 1.81
CA GLY A 149 -15.56 -3.00 0.54
C GLY A 149 -14.78 -2.05 -0.38
N ARG A 150 -15.04 -0.74 -0.32
CA ARG A 150 -14.30 0.26 -1.11
C ARG A 150 -12.80 0.28 -0.75
N VAL A 151 -12.46 0.20 0.54
CA VAL A 151 -11.06 0.15 0.99
C VAL A 151 -10.32 -1.05 0.39
N LEU A 152 -10.98 -2.20 0.36
CA LEU A 152 -10.40 -3.40 -0.26
C LEU A 152 -10.29 -3.28 -1.77
N GLN A 153 -11.29 -2.72 -2.44
CA GLN A 153 -11.20 -2.48 -3.88
C GLN A 153 -10.05 -1.53 -4.24
N ASP A 154 -9.81 -0.51 -3.43
CA ASP A 154 -8.72 0.43 -3.62
C ASP A 154 -7.35 -0.24 -3.44
N LEU A 155 -7.21 -1.14 -2.45
CA LEU A 155 -6.02 -1.98 -2.30
C LEU A 155 -5.82 -2.92 -3.49
N ILE A 156 -6.86 -3.62 -3.91
CA ILE A 156 -6.80 -4.58 -5.02
C ILE A 156 -6.41 -3.87 -6.30
N TYR A 157 -7.04 -2.72 -6.58
CA TYR A 157 -6.68 -1.88 -7.72
C TYR A 157 -5.19 -1.51 -7.70
N ARG A 158 -4.67 -1.05 -6.54
CA ARG A 158 -3.25 -0.74 -6.41
C ARG A 158 -2.37 -1.95 -6.75
N ARG A 159 -2.64 -3.11 -6.12
CA ARG A 159 -1.87 -4.34 -6.35
C ARG A 159 -1.93 -4.81 -7.80
N GLU A 160 -3.11 -4.79 -8.43
CA GLU A 160 -3.30 -5.19 -9.84
C GLU A 160 -2.56 -4.26 -10.81
N THR A 161 -2.33 -3.00 -10.43
CA THR A 161 -1.69 -1.98 -11.28
C THR A 161 -0.28 -1.60 -10.84
N ALA A 162 0.28 -2.32 -9.86
CA ALA A 162 1.60 -2.05 -9.32
C ALA A 162 2.71 -2.21 -10.36
N SER A 163 2.65 -3.28 -11.17
CA SER A 163 3.61 -3.53 -12.24
C SER A 163 3.57 -2.44 -13.32
N GLU A 164 2.40 -1.86 -13.60
CA GLU A 164 2.27 -0.72 -14.52
C GLU A 164 2.97 0.51 -13.95
N PHE A 165 2.74 0.82 -12.66
CA PHE A 165 3.46 1.89 -11.98
C PHE A 165 4.98 1.69 -12.04
N TYR A 166 5.49 0.50 -11.70
CA TYR A 166 6.93 0.22 -11.75
C TYR A 166 7.47 0.22 -13.19
N GLY A 167 6.67 -0.10 -14.20
CA GLY A 167 7.03 0.07 -15.61
C GLY A 167 7.27 1.54 -15.99
N VAL A 168 6.47 2.47 -15.45
CA VAL A 168 6.73 3.91 -15.61
C VAL A 168 8.01 4.33 -14.88
N ILE A 169 8.28 3.79 -13.70
CA ILE A 169 9.54 4.08 -13.00
C ILE A 169 10.74 3.52 -13.75
N GLN A 170 10.59 2.36 -14.38
CA GLN A 170 11.62 1.77 -15.22
C GLN A 170 11.95 2.67 -16.41
N SER A 171 10.98 3.29 -17.06
CA SER A 171 11.27 4.20 -18.18
C SER A 171 12.08 5.42 -17.73
N PHE A 172 11.90 5.91 -16.50
CA PHE A 172 12.77 6.95 -15.94
C PHE A 172 14.20 6.45 -15.74
N VAL A 173 14.37 5.21 -15.29
CA VAL A 173 15.69 4.56 -15.16
C VAL A 173 16.33 4.34 -16.52
N ASP A 174 15.58 3.91 -17.53
CA ASP A 174 16.10 3.69 -18.89
C ASP A 174 16.62 5.00 -19.50
N GLN A 175 15.92 6.11 -19.23
CA GLN A 175 16.31 7.45 -19.72
C GLN A 175 17.47 8.08 -18.93
N ASN A 176 17.45 7.98 -17.60
CA ASN A 176 18.33 8.78 -16.73
C ASN A 176 19.42 7.95 -16.02
N GLY A 177 19.34 6.63 -16.14
CA GLY A 177 20.10 5.67 -15.36
C GLY A 177 19.63 5.56 -13.91
N ILE A 178 20.19 4.57 -13.22
CA ILE A 178 20.07 4.39 -11.77
C ILE A 178 21.48 4.42 -11.18
N HIS A 179 21.68 5.27 -10.18
CA HIS A 179 23.02 5.58 -9.66
C HIS A 179 23.07 5.38 -8.15
N SER A 180 24.19 4.87 -7.65
CA SER A 180 24.47 4.91 -6.20
C SER A 180 24.46 6.37 -5.73
N PHE A 181 23.82 6.66 -4.61
CA PHE A 181 23.76 8.04 -4.13
C PHE A 181 25.13 8.55 -3.65
N GLU A 182 26.05 7.65 -3.29
CA GLU A 182 27.43 8.02 -2.96
C GLU A 182 28.17 8.67 -4.15
N SER A 183 27.80 8.34 -5.40
CA SER A 183 28.35 8.94 -6.61
C SER A 183 27.61 10.20 -7.04
N PHE A 184 26.76 10.80 -6.19
CA PHE A 184 26.01 12.02 -6.53
C PHE A 184 26.90 13.17 -7.05
N THR A 185 28.13 13.31 -6.54
CA THR A 185 29.06 14.36 -6.97
C THR A 185 29.54 14.22 -8.41
N SER A 186 29.55 13.00 -8.97
CA SER A 186 29.90 12.75 -10.37
C SER A 186 28.74 12.96 -11.33
N LEU A 187 27.51 13.20 -10.83
CA LEU A 187 26.37 13.55 -11.67
C LEU A 187 26.50 14.99 -12.18
N GLN A 188 27.00 15.11 -13.42
CA GLN A 188 27.26 16.39 -14.07
C GLN A 188 25.98 17.03 -14.65
N ASN A 189 25.04 16.21 -15.15
CA ASN A 189 23.90 16.67 -15.96
C ASN A 189 22.54 16.57 -15.25
N LEU A 190 22.49 16.80 -13.93
CA LEU A 190 21.20 16.82 -13.23
C LEU A 190 20.34 17.99 -13.72
N PRO A 191 19.06 17.77 -14.06
CA PRO A 191 18.17 18.81 -14.51
C PRO A 191 17.96 19.83 -13.39
N ARG A 192 17.64 21.06 -13.76
CA ARG A 192 17.38 22.12 -12.79
C ARG A 192 16.18 21.77 -11.92
N ARG A 193 15.15 21.15 -12.51
CA ARG A 193 13.88 20.79 -11.89
C ARG A 193 13.49 19.34 -12.20
N GLY A 194 12.86 18.68 -11.24
CA GLY A 194 12.49 17.27 -11.37
C GLY A 194 12.02 16.64 -10.07
N VAL A 195 11.67 15.36 -10.16
CA VAL A 195 11.34 14.48 -9.03
C VAL A 195 12.42 13.40 -8.97
N TYR A 196 12.88 13.06 -7.77
CA TYR A 196 13.83 11.97 -7.54
C TYR A 196 13.15 10.80 -6.82
N PHE A 197 13.64 9.60 -7.10
CA PHE A 197 13.20 8.34 -6.51
C PHE A 197 14.42 7.64 -5.92
N PHE A 198 14.36 7.29 -4.65
CA PHE A 198 15.36 6.44 -3.99
C PHE A 198 14.82 5.02 -3.85
N PHE A 199 15.71 4.08 -4.13
CA PHE A 199 15.50 2.65 -3.97
C PHE A 199 16.51 2.13 -2.95
N ASP A 200 16.09 1.14 -2.16
CA ASP A 200 17.00 0.44 -1.25
C ASP A 200 17.41 -0.87 -1.94
N PRO A 201 18.70 -1.07 -2.30
CA PRO A 201 19.14 -2.26 -3.03
C PRO A 201 18.95 -3.56 -2.24
N ASP A 202 18.81 -3.46 -0.92
CA ASP A 202 18.55 -4.59 -0.03
C ASP A 202 17.04 -4.93 0.07
N GLU A 203 16.18 -4.18 -0.63
CA GLU A 203 14.72 -4.34 -0.62
C GLU A 203 14.20 -4.71 -2.01
N GLU A 204 13.97 -5.99 -2.23
CA GLU A 204 13.34 -6.48 -3.48
C GLU A 204 11.85 -6.12 -3.54
N THR A 205 11.33 -5.98 -4.75
CA THR A 205 9.89 -5.88 -5.02
C THR A 205 9.49 -6.96 -6.01
N LYS A 206 8.28 -7.52 -5.85
CA LYS A 206 7.74 -8.49 -6.81
C LYS A 206 7.12 -7.84 -8.05
N TRP A 207 7.00 -6.51 -8.06
CA TRP A 207 6.35 -5.76 -9.12
C TRP A 207 7.31 -5.26 -10.21
N SER A 208 8.62 -5.43 -9.99
CA SER A 208 9.68 -5.11 -10.95
C SER A 208 10.77 -6.18 -10.91
N GLY A 209 11.29 -6.56 -12.07
CA GLY A 209 12.48 -7.40 -12.18
C GLY A 209 13.78 -6.62 -12.38
N SER A 210 13.72 -5.29 -12.43
CA SER A 210 14.80 -4.42 -12.91
C SER A 210 15.20 -3.33 -11.92
N VAL A 211 14.27 -2.89 -11.06
CA VAL A 211 14.55 -1.93 -9.98
C VAL A 211 14.13 -2.50 -8.62
N PRO A 212 14.86 -2.18 -7.54
CA PRO A 212 14.45 -2.52 -6.18
C PRO A 212 13.20 -1.73 -5.74
N ARG A 213 12.76 -1.95 -4.51
CA ARG A 213 11.64 -1.24 -3.89
C ARG A 213 11.97 0.25 -3.71
N ILE A 214 11.02 1.11 -4.06
CA ILE A 214 11.11 2.55 -3.79
C ILE A 214 10.94 2.78 -2.29
N VAL A 215 11.88 3.49 -1.68
CA VAL A 215 11.87 3.83 -0.24
C VAL A 215 11.71 5.32 0.03
N ARG A 216 11.89 6.18 -0.97
CA ARG A 216 11.63 7.61 -0.85
C ARG A 216 11.38 8.25 -2.20
N ILE A 217 10.44 9.19 -2.23
CA ILE A 217 10.21 10.07 -3.38
C ILE A 217 10.40 11.51 -2.91
N GLY A 218 10.92 12.38 -3.76
CA GLY A 218 11.05 13.77 -3.38
C GLY A 218 11.13 14.77 -4.52
N THR A 219 10.68 15.99 -4.25
CA THR A 219 10.95 17.14 -5.13
C THR A 219 11.46 18.38 -4.37
N HIS A 220 11.47 19.52 -5.04
CA HIS A 220 11.90 20.82 -4.54
C HIS A 220 11.05 21.95 -5.14
N ALA A 221 11.14 23.14 -4.55
CA ALA A 221 10.49 24.34 -5.07
C ALA A 221 8.96 24.19 -5.32
N VAL A 222 8.25 23.57 -4.38
CA VAL A 222 6.77 23.41 -4.43
C VAL A 222 6.01 24.65 -3.91
N SER A 223 6.72 25.68 -3.45
CA SER A 223 6.16 26.98 -3.08
C SER A 223 6.43 28.02 -4.16
N ILE A 224 5.45 28.88 -4.42
CA ILE A 224 5.56 30.00 -5.37
C ILE A 224 6.78 30.86 -5.01
N GLY A 225 7.58 31.23 -6.02
CA GLY A 225 8.77 32.07 -5.85
C GLY A 225 10.03 31.34 -5.35
N SER A 226 9.98 30.02 -5.11
CA SER A 226 11.17 29.27 -4.68
C SER A 226 12.24 29.22 -5.78
N LYS A 227 13.49 29.57 -5.40
CA LYS A 227 14.67 29.48 -6.27
C LYS A 227 15.46 28.17 -6.11
N SER A 228 15.00 27.25 -5.26
CA SER A 228 15.67 25.96 -5.02
C SER A 228 15.72 25.11 -6.30
N THR A 229 16.76 24.29 -6.46
CA THR A 229 16.94 23.37 -7.58
C THR A 229 17.00 21.92 -7.08
N LEU A 230 16.87 20.97 -8.00
CA LEU A 230 17.02 19.55 -7.70
C LEU A 230 18.37 19.26 -7.06
N ARG A 231 19.45 19.80 -7.65
CA ARG A 231 20.81 19.64 -7.14
C ARG A 231 20.97 20.19 -5.72
N THR A 232 20.42 21.37 -5.42
CA THR A 232 20.48 21.95 -4.07
C THR A 232 19.74 21.07 -3.07
N ARG A 233 18.58 20.52 -3.44
CA ARG A 233 17.81 19.61 -2.57
C ARG A 233 18.54 18.30 -2.30
N LEU A 234 19.07 17.65 -3.33
CA LEU A 234 19.82 16.41 -3.20
C LEU A 234 21.11 16.60 -2.39
N ARG A 235 21.81 17.71 -2.59
CA ARG A 235 23.02 18.04 -1.81
C ARG A 235 22.73 18.16 -0.31
N ALA A 236 21.55 18.64 0.08
CA ALA A 236 21.14 18.67 1.49
C ALA A 236 20.97 17.27 2.09
N HIS A 237 20.67 16.26 1.27
CA HIS A 237 20.62 14.85 1.69
C HIS A 237 22.01 14.21 1.69
N PHE A 238 22.82 14.49 0.65
CA PHE A 238 24.16 13.93 0.46
C PHE A 238 25.12 14.26 1.61
N GLY A 239 25.07 15.50 2.12
CA GLY A 239 25.98 15.96 3.17
C GLY A 239 27.20 16.70 2.63
N GLN A 240 28.26 16.75 3.43
CA GLN A 240 29.48 17.52 3.24
C GLN A 240 30.64 16.64 2.76
N LYS A 241 31.75 17.26 2.33
CA LYS A 241 32.94 16.54 1.81
C LYS A 241 33.55 15.57 2.83
N ASP A 242 33.42 15.87 4.12
CA ASP A 242 33.91 15.04 5.21
C ASP A 242 32.93 13.95 5.64
N ARG A 243 31.93 13.65 4.78
CA ARG A 243 30.82 12.70 5.00
C ARG A 243 29.87 13.07 6.14
N SER A 244 30.11 14.16 6.88
CA SER A 244 29.11 14.66 7.82
C SER A 244 27.90 15.22 7.06
N GLY A 245 26.78 15.38 7.74
CA GLY A 245 25.57 15.93 7.14
C GLY A 245 24.94 17.02 8.00
N ASN A 246 23.68 17.31 7.70
CA ASN A 246 22.89 18.26 8.46
C ASN A 246 21.44 17.77 8.54
N HIS A 247 21.14 16.92 9.53
CA HIS A 247 19.80 16.43 9.75
C HIS A 247 18.78 17.55 10.04
N ARG A 248 19.22 18.66 10.62
CA ARG A 248 18.35 19.82 10.92
C ARG A 248 17.85 20.52 9.65
N ALA A 249 18.58 20.39 8.53
CA ALA A 249 18.15 20.88 7.22
C ALA A 249 17.54 19.78 6.31
N SER A 250 17.59 18.52 6.74
CA SER A 250 17.23 17.36 5.93
C SER A 250 16.39 16.38 6.75
N ILE A 251 15.07 16.48 6.58
CA ILE A 251 14.10 15.59 7.26
C ILE A 251 14.37 14.10 6.99
N PHE A 252 14.91 13.77 5.81
CA PHE A 252 15.32 12.40 5.49
C PHE A 252 16.43 11.92 6.41
N ARG A 253 17.49 12.72 6.55
CA ARG A 253 18.61 12.45 7.44
C ARG A 253 18.17 12.37 8.90
N LEU A 254 17.26 13.25 9.31
CA LEU A 254 16.67 13.22 10.66
C LEU A 254 16.02 11.87 10.94
N HIS A 255 15.17 11.37 10.03
CA HIS A 255 14.48 10.10 10.24
C HIS A 255 15.41 8.89 10.19
N VAL A 256 16.38 8.87 9.28
CA VAL A 256 17.39 7.81 9.24
C VAL A 256 18.21 7.79 10.53
N GLY A 257 18.68 8.95 11.01
CA GLY A 257 19.42 9.01 12.27
C GLY A 257 18.59 8.61 13.49
N ASN A 258 17.32 9.00 13.55
CA ASN A 258 16.39 8.53 14.58
C ASN A 258 16.24 7.00 14.55
N ALA A 259 16.15 6.41 13.36
CA ALA A 259 16.04 4.97 13.21
C ALA A 259 17.33 4.24 13.63
N LEU A 260 18.50 4.79 13.30
CA LEU A 260 19.78 4.27 13.79
C LEU A 260 19.87 4.32 15.31
N ILE A 261 19.49 5.46 15.92
CA ILE A 261 19.45 5.63 17.37
C ILE A 261 18.54 4.57 18.01
N GLN A 262 17.32 4.40 17.49
CA GLN A 262 16.37 3.44 18.02
C GLN A 262 16.82 1.99 17.83
N SER A 263 17.43 1.66 16.67
CA SER A 263 17.90 0.31 16.36
C SER A 263 19.04 -0.19 17.26
N ARG A 264 19.79 0.75 17.87
CA ARG A 264 21.01 0.46 18.64
C ARG A 264 20.95 1.01 20.07
N SER A 265 19.78 1.47 20.52
CA SER A 265 19.57 2.05 21.84
C SER A 265 20.54 3.20 22.19
N LEU A 266 20.78 4.12 21.25
CA LEU A 266 21.79 5.20 21.39
C LEU A 266 21.22 6.52 21.92
N SER A 267 20.02 6.52 22.51
CA SER A 267 19.33 7.75 22.92
C SER A 267 20.12 8.57 23.94
N GLU A 268 20.82 7.90 24.87
CA GLU A 268 21.69 8.57 25.86
C GLU A 268 22.94 9.20 25.24
N ARG A 269 23.44 8.62 24.14
CA ARG A 269 24.61 9.12 23.41
C ARG A 269 24.27 10.31 22.52
N TYR A 270 23.05 10.36 21.98
CA TYR A 270 22.59 11.43 21.09
C TYR A 270 21.28 12.09 21.57
N PRO A 271 21.24 12.66 22.79
CA PRO A 271 20.00 13.18 23.38
C PRO A 271 19.43 14.39 22.62
N ASN A 272 20.28 15.12 21.88
CA ASN A 272 19.94 16.35 21.17
C ASN A 272 19.54 16.13 19.70
N TRP A 273 19.58 14.88 19.22
CA TRP A 273 19.27 14.58 17.82
C TRP A 273 17.82 14.94 17.50
N GLY A 274 17.60 15.74 16.46
CA GLY A 274 16.27 16.20 16.09
C GLY A 274 15.69 17.30 16.97
N GLN A 275 16.46 17.83 17.94
CA GLN A 275 16.04 18.98 18.72
C GLN A 275 16.40 20.29 18.00
N GLY A 276 15.36 21.11 17.78
CA GLY A 276 15.47 22.45 17.20
C GLY A 276 15.97 22.49 15.75
N MET A 277 15.97 23.70 15.17
CA MET A 277 16.50 23.92 13.82
C MET A 277 18.00 24.27 13.81
N SER A 278 18.59 24.50 14.99
CA SER A 278 20.00 24.82 15.15
C SER A 278 20.52 24.24 16.46
N ALA A 279 21.84 24.08 16.56
CA ALA A 279 22.53 23.63 17.77
C ALA A 279 23.92 24.26 17.86
N SER A 280 24.51 24.24 19.06
CA SER A 280 25.87 24.73 19.31
C SER A 280 26.93 23.90 18.57
N LYS A 281 28.17 24.39 18.51
CA LYS A 281 29.27 23.70 17.84
C LYS A 281 29.58 22.37 18.54
N GLU A 282 29.48 22.35 19.86
CA GLU A 282 29.74 21.20 20.73
C GLU A 282 28.72 20.08 20.47
N ILE A 283 27.42 20.42 20.40
CA ILE A 283 26.37 19.46 20.08
C ILE A 283 26.58 18.87 18.68
N ARG A 284 26.87 19.72 17.68
CA ARG A 284 27.13 19.25 16.30
C ARG A 284 28.36 18.36 16.22
N ALA A 285 29.40 18.63 17.01
CA ALA A 285 30.58 17.79 17.10
C ALA A 285 30.26 16.42 17.71
N ALA A 286 29.44 16.38 18.76
CA ALA A 286 28.99 15.13 19.37
C ALA A 286 28.13 14.27 18.42
N GLU A 287 27.26 14.89 17.63
CA GLU A 287 26.39 14.20 16.66
C GLU A 287 27.11 13.79 15.36
N ARG A 288 28.35 14.24 15.15
CA ARG A 288 29.09 14.07 13.88
C ARG A 288 29.24 12.61 13.48
N SER A 289 29.52 11.72 14.42
CA SER A 289 29.69 10.29 14.13
C SER A 289 28.40 9.66 13.59
N LEU A 290 27.26 9.96 14.22
CA LEU A 290 25.94 9.54 13.70
C LEU A 290 25.62 10.17 12.35
N GLU A 291 25.95 11.44 12.13
CA GLU A 291 25.79 12.08 10.81
C GLU A 291 26.56 11.31 9.71
N ILE A 292 27.77 10.81 9.98
CA ILE A 292 28.54 10.00 9.02
C ILE A 292 27.84 8.67 8.73
N GLU A 293 27.35 7.97 9.76
CA GLU A 293 26.59 6.72 9.58
C GLU A 293 25.31 6.92 8.78
N VAL A 294 24.64 8.06 8.95
CA VAL A 294 23.49 8.42 8.10
C VAL A 294 23.93 8.63 6.65
N SER A 295 25.09 9.26 6.41
CA SER A 295 25.62 9.39 5.03
C SER A 295 25.96 8.04 4.43
N GLU A 296 26.47 7.10 5.23
CA GLU A 296 26.72 5.72 4.80
C GLU A 296 25.43 5.00 4.41
N TYR A 297 24.39 5.08 5.24
CA TYR A 297 23.08 4.52 4.88
C TYR A 297 22.54 5.14 3.59
N LEU A 298 22.51 6.48 3.50
CA LEU A 298 21.98 7.18 2.34
C LEU A 298 22.81 6.94 1.07
N GLY A 299 24.13 6.84 1.20
CA GLY A 299 25.06 6.66 0.08
C GLY A 299 24.86 5.34 -0.65
N ARG A 300 24.49 4.26 0.07
CA ARG A 300 24.19 2.95 -0.52
C ARG A 300 22.87 2.89 -1.28
N LEU A 301 21.95 3.82 -1.02
CA LEU A 301 20.68 3.85 -1.74
C LEU A 301 20.92 4.15 -3.21
N LEU A 302 20.11 3.53 -4.06
CA LEU A 302 20.10 3.85 -5.48
C LEU A 302 19.16 5.02 -5.74
N MET A 303 19.44 5.82 -6.76
CA MET A 303 18.66 7.00 -7.11
C MET A 303 18.50 7.15 -8.63
N THR A 304 17.28 7.44 -9.05
CA THR A 304 16.97 7.97 -10.39
C THR A 304 16.13 9.25 -10.25
N TYR A 305 15.95 9.95 -11.36
CA TYR A 305 15.17 11.17 -11.42
C TYR A 305 14.42 11.28 -12.74
N VAL A 306 13.45 12.19 -12.78
CA VAL A 306 12.78 12.62 -14.02
C VAL A 306 12.80 14.14 -14.06
N GLU A 307 13.19 14.70 -15.20
CA GLU A 307 13.11 16.15 -15.43
C GLU A 307 11.65 16.58 -15.54
N LEU A 308 11.28 17.65 -14.83
CA LEU A 308 9.99 18.30 -14.97
C LEU A 308 10.21 19.81 -14.80
N SER A 309 10.25 20.53 -15.90
CA SER A 309 10.68 21.94 -15.94
C SER A 309 9.57 22.97 -15.68
N ASP A 310 8.44 22.51 -15.14
CA ASP A 310 7.27 23.32 -14.84
C ASP A 310 7.49 24.38 -13.73
N LEU A 311 6.60 25.37 -13.67
CA LEU A 311 6.72 26.50 -12.74
C LEU A 311 6.53 26.07 -11.26
N PRO A 312 7.26 26.68 -10.30
CA PRO A 312 7.09 26.40 -8.87
C PRO A 312 5.67 26.66 -8.37
N GLY A 313 5.09 25.69 -7.67
CA GLY A 313 3.78 25.84 -7.04
C GLY A 313 3.20 24.50 -6.55
N LYS A 314 2.18 24.55 -5.71
CA LYS A 314 1.53 23.34 -5.16
C LYS A 314 0.83 22.50 -6.24
N GLN A 315 0.46 23.14 -7.35
CA GLN A 315 -0.16 22.53 -8.53
C GLN A 315 0.85 22.18 -9.62
N SER A 316 2.16 22.22 -9.32
CA SER A 316 3.21 21.77 -10.24
C SER A 316 3.02 20.29 -10.61
N GLN A 317 3.38 19.93 -11.85
CA GLN A 317 3.51 18.53 -12.29
C GLN A 317 4.46 17.76 -11.36
N ARG A 318 5.51 18.41 -10.85
CA ARG A 318 6.41 17.82 -9.84
C ARG A 318 5.71 17.46 -8.55
N SER A 319 4.93 18.39 -8.00
CA SER A 319 4.11 18.16 -6.80
C SER A 319 3.08 17.07 -7.05
N GLN A 320 2.40 17.09 -8.20
CA GLN A 320 1.44 16.06 -8.57
C GLN A 320 2.10 14.68 -8.66
N LEU A 321 3.22 14.54 -9.37
CA LEU A 321 3.95 13.29 -9.51
C LEU A 321 4.43 12.75 -8.15
N GLU A 322 5.09 13.59 -7.34
CA GLU A 322 5.56 13.21 -6.00
C GLU A 322 4.38 12.71 -5.14
N ASN A 323 3.29 13.49 -5.07
CA ASN A 323 2.16 13.18 -4.22
C ASN A 323 1.40 11.94 -4.70
N SER A 324 1.20 11.79 -6.01
CA SER A 324 0.54 10.62 -6.58
C SER A 324 1.37 9.37 -6.38
N ALA A 325 2.70 9.41 -6.57
CA ALA A 325 3.56 8.25 -6.35
C ALA A 325 3.61 7.84 -4.86
N ILE A 326 3.74 8.80 -3.93
CA ILE A 326 3.68 8.52 -2.49
C ILE A 326 2.32 7.93 -2.09
N ASN A 327 1.22 8.51 -2.61
CA ASN A 327 -0.13 8.00 -2.35
C ASN A 327 -0.31 6.59 -2.90
N PHE A 328 0.12 6.33 -4.14
CA PHE A 328 0.01 5.01 -4.75
C PHE A 328 0.74 3.93 -3.92
N LEU A 329 1.97 4.20 -3.51
CA LEU A 329 2.79 3.26 -2.75
C LEU A 329 2.32 3.05 -1.30
N GLY A 330 1.92 4.12 -0.60
CA GLY A 330 1.70 4.12 0.85
C GLY A 330 0.28 4.44 1.31
N ALA A 331 -0.70 4.54 0.42
CA ALA A 331 -2.06 4.94 0.78
C ALA A 331 -2.68 4.04 1.87
N ASP A 332 -3.51 4.69 2.67
CA ASP A 332 -4.31 4.07 3.71
C ASP A 332 -3.50 3.40 4.83
N MET A 333 -2.21 3.71 4.97
CA MET A 333 -1.30 3.02 5.90
C MET A 333 -1.17 1.52 5.55
N ILE A 334 -1.41 1.18 4.29
CA ILE A 334 -1.20 -0.14 3.72
C ILE A 334 -0.23 0.02 2.56
N PRO A 335 1.00 -0.48 2.70
CA PRO A 335 1.97 -0.38 1.63
C PRO A 335 1.59 -1.33 0.49
N ILE A 336 1.99 -0.97 -0.72
CA ILE A 336 1.90 -1.88 -1.86
C ILE A 336 2.96 -2.99 -1.80
N ASP A 337 4.12 -2.64 -1.23
CA ASP A 337 5.25 -3.51 -0.93
C ASP A 337 5.57 -3.44 0.56
N GLU A 338 5.39 -4.56 1.25
CA GLU A 338 5.79 -4.65 2.66
C GLU A 338 7.31 -4.54 2.78
N PRO A 339 7.84 -3.64 3.63
CA PRO A 339 9.28 -3.54 3.84
C PRO A 339 9.82 -4.84 4.43
N SER A 340 11.05 -5.24 4.09
CA SER A 340 11.65 -6.43 4.71
C SER A 340 11.75 -6.29 6.23
N PRO A 341 11.87 -7.38 7.00
CA PRO A 341 12.08 -7.32 8.45
C PRO A 341 13.33 -6.53 8.85
N ASN A 342 14.34 -6.47 7.98
CA ASN A 342 15.64 -5.85 8.24
C ASN A 342 15.70 -4.39 7.78
N TRP A 343 14.65 -3.88 7.11
CA TRP A 343 14.63 -2.50 6.65
C TRP A 343 14.73 -1.52 7.83
N LEU A 344 15.74 -0.65 7.82
CA LEU A 344 16.01 0.31 8.91
C LEU A 344 14.79 1.18 9.24
N GLY A 345 13.96 1.51 8.25
CA GLY A 345 12.76 2.33 8.43
C GLY A 345 11.72 1.74 9.38
N ARG A 346 11.78 0.43 9.69
CA ARG A 346 10.97 -0.19 10.75
C ARG A 346 11.30 0.33 12.16
N MET A 347 12.50 0.89 12.35
CA MET A 347 12.93 1.53 13.59
C MET A 347 12.73 3.04 13.59
N ALA A 348 12.06 3.62 12.60
CA ALA A 348 11.82 5.06 12.56
C ALA A 348 10.79 5.49 13.63
N LEU A 349 10.98 6.64 14.28
CA LEU A 349 10.02 7.20 15.25
C LEU A 349 8.62 7.49 14.66
N PRO A 350 8.48 8.04 13.44
CA PRO A 350 7.17 8.27 12.83
C PRO A 350 6.53 6.95 12.39
N LYS A 351 5.31 6.67 12.84
CA LYS A 351 4.56 5.46 12.46
C LYS A 351 4.30 5.37 10.96
N GLN A 352 4.16 6.51 10.28
CA GLN A 352 3.97 6.59 8.83
C GLN A 352 5.09 5.87 8.11
N ILE A 353 6.34 6.11 8.50
CA ILE A 353 7.50 5.46 7.87
C ILE A 353 7.47 3.95 8.11
N ARG A 354 7.26 3.55 9.37
CA ARG A 354 7.23 2.13 9.74
C ARG A 354 6.14 1.33 9.03
N GLU A 355 4.94 1.90 8.92
CA GLU A 355 3.76 1.20 8.42
C GLU A 355 3.65 1.22 6.90
N THR A 356 4.23 2.20 6.21
CA THR A 356 4.08 2.37 4.75
C THR A 356 5.32 1.98 3.95
N GLY A 357 6.45 1.71 4.60
CA GLY A 357 7.69 1.39 3.90
C GLY A 357 8.37 2.58 3.22
N LEU A 358 7.90 3.82 3.42
CA LEU A 358 8.48 5.02 2.80
C LEU A 358 9.06 5.98 3.83
N TRP A 359 10.25 6.52 3.56
CA TRP A 359 10.86 7.62 4.32
C TRP A 359 10.16 8.98 4.12
N ASN A 360 8.94 8.99 3.56
CA ASN A 360 8.07 10.14 3.40
C ASN A 360 7.09 10.25 4.58
N ILE A 361 6.78 11.46 5.03
CA ILE A 361 5.69 11.71 5.99
C ILE A 361 4.53 12.43 5.31
N GLN A 362 4.83 13.51 4.58
CA GLN A 362 3.80 14.25 3.85
C GLN A 362 3.22 13.36 2.75
N HIS A 363 1.89 13.44 2.57
CA HIS A 363 1.10 12.66 1.62
C HIS A 363 1.05 11.14 1.85
N ASN A 364 1.91 10.62 2.72
CA ASN A 364 2.04 9.21 3.01
C ASN A 364 0.97 8.75 4.01
N GLY A 365 0.37 7.58 3.76
CA GLY A 365 -0.72 7.05 4.60
C GLY A 365 -2.07 7.74 4.43
N LEU A 366 -2.19 8.73 3.53
CA LEU A 366 -3.46 9.37 3.20
C LEU A 366 -4.39 8.39 2.45
N LYS A 367 -5.68 8.72 2.35
CA LYS A 367 -6.64 7.91 1.58
C LYS A 367 -6.18 7.74 0.15
N PHE A 368 -6.39 6.55 -0.40
CA PHE A 368 -6.04 6.30 -1.79
C PHE A 368 -6.80 7.21 -2.75
N ASP A 369 -6.05 7.81 -3.68
CA ASP A 369 -6.55 8.58 -4.80
C ASP A 369 -6.51 7.72 -6.06
N ARG A 370 -7.67 7.31 -6.57
CA ARG A 370 -7.77 6.49 -7.79
C ARG A 370 -7.24 7.18 -9.05
N THR A 371 -7.01 8.49 -9.01
CA THR A 371 -6.36 9.21 -10.12
C THR A 371 -4.84 9.13 -10.07
N ALA A 372 -4.24 8.64 -8.98
CA ALA A 372 -2.80 8.66 -8.76
C ALA A 372 -2.01 8.02 -9.91
N LEU A 373 -2.34 6.78 -10.29
CA LEU A 373 -1.66 6.10 -11.40
C LEU A 373 -1.85 6.83 -12.72
N LYS A 374 -3.08 7.25 -13.03
CA LYS A 374 -3.37 8.02 -14.24
C LYS A 374 -2.53 9.31 -14.30
N ASN A 375 -2.38 10.02 -13.18
CA ASN A 375 -1.57 11.24 -13.12
C ASN A 375 -0.09 10.92 -13.38
N ILE A 376 0.42 9.83 -12.80
CA ILE A 376 1.82 9.38 -12.99
C ILE A 376 2.08 9.03 -14.45
N VAL A 377 1.21 8.22 -15.06
CA VAL A 377 1.29 7.83 -16.47
C VAL A 377 1.21 9.07 -17.36
N ASN A 378 0.18 9.92 -17.20
CA ASN A 378 0.02 11.13 -18.01
C ASN A 378 1.25 12.05 -17.97
N ILE A 379 1.90 12.16 -16.81
CA ILE A 379 3.13 12.96 -16.68
C ILE A 379 4.27 12.27 -17.43
N ALA A 380 4.46 10.96 -17.28
CA ALA A 380 5.52 10.21 -17.96
C ALA A 380 5.34 10.14 -19.49
N GLU A 381 4.10 10.17 -19.98
CA GLU A 381 3.79 10.14 -21.41
C GLU A 381 3.77 11.52 -22.07
N ASN A 382 3.97 12.59 -21.31
CA ASN A 382 3.98 13.94 -21.83
C ASN A 382 5.06 14.06 -22.92
N PRO A 383 4.72 14.42 -24.19
CA PRO A 383 5.67 14.44 -25.31
C PRO A 383 6.93 15.28 -25.05
N ILE A 384 6.80 16.32 -24.22
CA ILE A 384 7.91 17.19 -23.82
C ILE A 384 9.01 16.41 -23.05
N LEU A 385 8.68 15.25 -22.46
CA LEU A 385 9.62 14.34 -21.80
C LEU A 385 10.15 13.21 -22.71
N ARG A 386 9.54 13.00 -23.89
CA ARG A 386 9.94 11.94 -24.84
C ARG A 386 10.90 12.45 -25.93
N ASP A 387 10.97 13.77 -26.15
CA ASP A 387 11.76 14.41 -27.22
C ASP A 387 13.07 15.07 -26.74
N VAL A 388 13.81 14.46 -25.79
CA VAL A 388 15.15 14.92 -25.38
C VAL A 388 16.20 13.82 -25.54
#